data_AF-A0AA51JKJ9-F1
#
_entry.id   AF-A0AA51JKJ9-F1
#
_cell.length_a   1.000
_cell.length_b   1.000
_cell.length_c   1.000
_cell.angle_alpha   90.00
_cell.angle_beta   90.00
_cell.angle_gamma   90.00
#
_symmetry.space_group_name_H-M   'P 1'
#
loop_
_entity.id
_entity.type
_entity.pdbx_description
1 polymer ?
#
loop_
_entity_poly.entity_id
_entity_poly.type
_entity_poly.pdbx_seq_one_letter_code
_entity_poly.pdbx_strand_id
1 'polypeptide(L)' 'NFLRPFREHHIDPTSITRHDFIETNGDNFAITIPVLGRIVWQLLTYNETTINEEFHWIAYWYLCCIFVAMTN' A
#
# COMPACT_ATOMS: atom_id res chain seq x y z
N ASN A 1 10.61 15.31 -3.01
CA ASN A 1 10.86 14.36 -1.90
C ASN A 1 10.23 13.00 -2.14
N PHE A 2 8.95 12.88 -2.48
CA PHE A 2 8.31 11.58 -2.74
C PHE A 2 8.94 10.73 -3.87
N LEU A 3 9.40 11.35 -4.97
CA LEU A 3 10.06 10.61 -6.07
C LEU A 3 11.57 10.44 -5.87
N ARG A 4 12.12 10.88 -4.72
CA ARG A 4 13.56 10.91 -4.49
C ARG A 4 14.15 9.50 -4.41
N PRO A 5 13.55 8.53 -3.68
CA PRO A 5 14.08 7.17 -3.59
C PRO A 5 14.14 6.47 -4.96
N PHE A 6 13.13 6.68 -5.81
CA PHE A 6 13.15 6.18 -7.19
C PHE A 6 14.34 6.73 -8.00
N ARG A 7 14.68 8.01 -7.83
CA ARG A 7 15.83 8.63 -8.52
C ARG A 7 17.17 8.14 -7.98
N GLU A 8 17.26 7.92 -6.68
CA GLU A 8 18.48 7.41 -6.03
C GLU A 8 18.75 5.96 -6.42
N HIS A 9 17.70 5.14 -6.61
CA HIS A 9 17.83 3.77 -7.10
C HIS A 9 18.42 3.66 -8.51
N HIS A 10 18.19 4.66 -9.39
CA HIS A 10 18.80 4.68 -10.72
C HIS A 10 20.30 5.03 -10.70
N ILE A 11 20.77 5.70 -9.63
CA ILE A 11 22.18 6.07 -9.45
C ILE A 11 22.91 4.92 -8.75
N ASP A 12 22.28 4.31 -7.75
CA ASP A 12 22.80 3.15 -7.04
C ASP A 12 21.67 2.15 -6.73
N PRO A 13 21.50 1.10 -7.56
CA PRO A 13 20.46 0.11 -7.36
C PRO A 13 20.70 -0.76 -6.11
N THR A 14 21.92 -0.80 -5.58
CA THR A 14 22.25 -1.55 -4.36
C THR A 14 21.90 -0.78 -3.08
N SER A 15 21.52 0.50 -3.18
CA SER A 15 21.07 1.29 -2.03
C SER A 15 19.93 0.62 -1.26
N ILE A 16 19.06 -0.12 -1.95
CA ILE A 16 17.94 -0.86 -1.37
C ILE A 16 18.36 -1.95 -0.37
N THR A 17 19.56 -2.53 -0.52
CA THR A 17 20.05 -3.60 0.38
C THR A 17 20.73 -3.05 1.62
N ARG A 18 20.95 -1.73 1.68
CA ARG A 18 21.67 -1.04 2.76
C ARG A 18 20.73 -0.26 3.68
N HIS A 19 19.49 -0.05 3.26
CA HIS A 19 18.45 0.60 4.05
C HIS A 19 17.58 -0.44 4.75
N ASP A 20 16.90 -0.03 5.82
CA ASP A 20 15.97 -0.91 6.50
C ASP A 20 14.66 -1.11 5.69
N PHE A 21 13.81 -2.02 6.16
CA PHE A 21 12.56 -2.37 5.49
C PHE A 21 11.60 -1.17 5.36
N ILE A 22 11.59 -0.26 6.34
CA ILE A 22 10.67 0.88 6.38
C ILE A 22 11.14 1.96 5.41
N GLU A 23 12.42 2.30 5.44
CA GLU A 23 13.02 3.27 4.52
C GLU A 23 12.91 2.78 3.07
N THR A 24 13.09 1.48 2.85
CA THR A 24 12.94 0.86 1.53
C THR A 24 11.51 0.91 1.01
N ASN A 25 10.48 0.71 1.84
CA ASN A 25 9.10 0.61 1.35
C ASN A 25 8.24 1.85 1.66
N GLY A 26 8.82 2.89 2.27
CA GLY A 26 8.11 4.06 2.81
C GLY A 26 7.21 4.77 1.79
N ASP A 27 7.69 4.95 0.56
CA ASP A 27 6.90 5.58 -0.50
C ASP A 27 5.70 4.71 -0.92
N ASN A 28 5.90 3.40 -1.00
CA ASN A 28 4.84 2.46 -1.38
C ASN A 28 3.78 2.33 -0.26
N PHE A 29 4.19 2.40 1.00
CA PHE A 29 3.25 2.54 2.12
C PHE A 29 2.37 3.77 1.95
N ALA A 30 2.94 4.93 1.61
CA ALA A 30 2.17 6.16 1.45
C ALA A 30 1.12 6.08 0.32
N ILE A 31 1.40 5.36 -0.76
CA ILE A 31 0.48 5.17 -1.90
C ILE A 31 -0.76 4.35 -1.51
N THR A 32 -0.61 3.39 -0.59
CA THR A 32 -1.71 2.47 -0.23
C THR A 32 -2.68 3.06 0.79
N ILE A 33 -2.27 4.10 1.55
CA ILE A 33 -3.08 4.75 2.59
C ILE A 33 -4.47 5.20 2.10
N PRO A 34 -4.65 5.88 0.95
CA PRO A 34 -5.99 6.32 0.52
C PRO A 34 -6.95 5.17 0.24
N VAL A 35 -6.45 4.05 -0.29
CA VAL A 35 -7.25 2.86 -0.58
C VAL A 35 -7.62 2.13 0.71
N LEU A 36 -6.67 1.97 1.63
CA LEU A 36 -6.93 1.43 2.96
C LEU A 36 -7.92 2.29 3.75
N GLY A 37 -7.81 3.63 3.65
CA GLY A 37 -8.76 4.56 4.25
C GLY A 37 -10.18 4.38 3.70
N ARG A 38 -10.33 4.16 2.38
CA ARG A 38 -11.62 3.80 1.78
C ARG A 38 -12.16 2.49 2.33
N ILE A 39 -11.33 1.46 2.45
CA ILE A 39 -11.75 0.16 3.01
C ILE A 39 -12.25 0.32 4.44
N VAL A 40 -11.53 1.05 5.29
CA VAL A 40 -11.96 1.36 6.66
C VAL A 40 -13.31 2.08 6.65
N TRP A 41 -13.47 3.10 5.79
CA TRP A 41 -14.74 3.81 5.66
C TRP A 41 -15.89 2.88 5.22
N GLN A 42 -15.66 2.00 4.25
CA GLN A 42 -16.65 1.01 3.81
C GLN A 42 -17.07 0.09 4.97
N LEU A 43 -16.10 -0.47 5.70
CA LEU A 43 -16.39 -1.37 6.82
C LEU A 43 -17.09 -0.67 8.01
N LEU A 44 -16.92 0.65 8.15
CA LEU A 44 -17.59 1.45 9.19
C LEU A 44 -18.99 1.94 8.78
N THR A 45 -19.28 2.05 7.48
CA THR A 45 -20.51 2.72 7.00
C THR A 45 -21.47 1.81 6.26
N TYR A 46 -20.99 0.70 5.69
CA TYR A 46 -21.84 -0.24 4.96
C TYR A 46 -22.58 -1.16 5.93
N ASN A 47 -23.76 -1.61 5.52
CA ASN A 47 -24.49 -2.65 6.23
C ASN A 47 -23.91 -4.04 5.92
N GLU A 48 -24.26 -5.04 6.73
CA GLU A 48 -23.73 -6.40 6.60
C GLU A 48 -24.01 -7.03 5.23
N THR A 49 -25.19 -6.80 4.65
CA THR A 49 -25.55 -7.35 3.33
C THR A 49 -24.64 -6.80 2.24
N THR A 50 -24.44 -5.48 2.19
CA THR A 50 -23.57 -4.83 1.22
C THR A 50 -22.11 -5.23 1.42
N ILE A 51 -21.65 -5.41 2.66
CA ILE A 51 -20.29 -5.93 2.92
C ILE A 51 -20.13 -7.34 2.35
N ASN A 52 -21.12 -8.22 2.53
CA ASN A 52 -21.07 -9.59 2.00
C ASN A 52 -21.05 -9.60 0.46
N GLU A 53 -21.85 -8.75 -0.19
CA GLU A 53 -21.88 -8.63 -1.66
C GLU A 53 -20.57 -8.10 -2.24
N GLU A 54 -19.92 -7.16 -1.55
CA GLU A 54 -18.67 -6.53 -1.97
C GLU A 54 -17.40 -7.19 -1.39
N PHE A 55 -17.55 -8.25 -0.60
CA PHE A 55 -16.47 -8.81 0.21
C PHE A 55 -15.24 -9.19 -0.61
N HIS A 56 -15.44 -9.81 -1.78
CA HIS A 56 -14.33 -10.21 -2.66
C HIS A 56 -13.53 -8.99 -3.14
N TRP A 57 -14.18 -7.85 -3.40
CA TRP A 57 -13.50 -6.63 -3.82
C TRP A 57 -12.76 -5.97 -2.67
N ILE A 58 -13.38 -5.89 -1.50
CA ILE A 58 -12.74 -5.37 -0.28
C ILE A 58 -11.49 -6.19 0.05
N ALA A 59 -11.60 -7.52 0.03
CA ALA A 59 -10.48 -8.42 0.29
C ALA A 59 -9.38 -8.32 -0.77
N TYR A 60 -9.74 -8.26 -2.06
CA TYR A 60 -8.79 -8.07 -3.15
C TYR A 60 -7.98 -6.78 -2.97
N TRP A 61 -8.65 -5.65 -2.75
CA TRP A 61 -7.96 -4.36 -2.59
C TRP A 61 -7.13 -4.31 -1.31
N TYR A 62 -7.60 -4.91 -0.22
CA TYR A 62 -6.83 -5.04 1.01
C TYR A 62 -5.52 -5.82 0.78
N LEU A 63 -5.61 -7.01 0.19
CA LEU A 63 -4.43 -7.84 -0.08
C LEU A 63 -3.50 -7.19 -1.11
N CYS A 64 -4.05 -6.50 -2.12
CA CYS A 64 -3.28 -5.73 -3.09
C CYS A 64 -2.50 -4.59 -2.41
N CYS A 65 -3.13 -3.86 -1.47
CA CYS A 65 -2.45 -2.84 -0.68
C CYS A 65 -1.31 -3.42 0.16
N ILE A 66 -1.53 -4.56 0.82
CA ILE A 66 -0.47 -5.24 1.58
C ILE A 66 0.67 -5.66 0.66
N PHE A 67 0.37 -6.22 -0.52
CA PHE A 67 1.39 -6.58 -1.49
C PHE A 67 2.22 -5.37 -1.94
N VAL A 68 1.56 -4.31 -2.43
CA VAL A 68 2.23 -3.08 -2.90
C VAL A 68 3.08 -2.45 -1.79
N ALA A 69 2.55 -2.39 -0.57
CA ALA A 69 3.24 -1.83 0.59
C ALA A 69 4.52 -2.59 0.97
N MET A 70 4.68 -3.85 0.54
CA MET A 70 5.84 -4.69 0.86
C MET A 70 6.79 -4.89 -0.34
N THR A 71 6.52 -4.27 -1.49
CA THR A 71 7.32 -4.47 -2.71
C THR A 71 7.83 -3.14 -3.24
N ASN A 72 9.11 -2.82 -3.04
CA ASN A 72 9.87 -1.80 -3.77
C ASN A 72 10.83 -2.47 -4.77
#